data_AF-A0A3B9X4B1-F1
#
_entry.id   AF-A0A3B9X4B1-F1
#
_cell.length_a   1.000
_cell.length_b   1.000
_cell.length_c   1.000
_cell.angle_alpha   90.00
_cell.angle_beta   90.00
_cell.angle_gamma   90.00
#
_symmetry.space_group_name_H-M   'P 1'
#
loop_
_entity.id
_entity.type
_entity.pdbx_description
1 polymer ?
#
loop_
_entity_poly.entity_id
_entity_poly.type
_entity_poly.pdbx_seq_one_letter_code
_entity_poly.pdbx_strand_id
1 'polypeptide(L)' 'HADYFWDSLCQACQELWPKLPIPKESIVAVSVTTQRATVVPMGKDNQPLRPAISWLDQRQVETKPK' A
#
# COMPACT_ATOMS: atom_id res chain seq x y z
N HIS A 1 4.59 6.39 6.35
CA HIS A 1 5.50 5.97 5.26
C HIS A 1 4.73 5.01 4.36
N ALA A 2 4.93 5.04 3.04
CA ALA A 2 4.15 4.20 2.11
C ALA A 2 4.53 2.72 2.22
N ASP A 3 5.80 2.44 2.53
CA ASP A 3 6.38 1.10 2.69
C ASP A 3 5.62 0.25 3.72
N TYR A 4 5.03 0.91 4.74
CA TYR A 4 4.19 0.27 5.73
C TYR A 4 3.07 -0.60 5.12
N PHE A 5 2.44 -0.14 4.02
CA PHE A 5 1.40 -0.93 3.35
C PHE A 5 1.95 -2.21 2.73
N TRP A 6 3.15 -2.13 2.14
CA TRP A 6 3.81 -3.26 1.50
C TRP A 6 4.35 -4.25 2.53
N ASP A 7 5.00 -3.75 3.58
CA ASP A 7 5.55 -4.56 4.66
C ASP A 7 4.42 -5.31 5.40
N SER A 8 3.30 -4.63 5.67
CA SER A 8 2.14 -5.25 6.31
C SER A 8 1.50 -6.32 5.42
N LEU A 9 1.38 -6.08 4.11
CA LEU A 9 0.89 -7.08 3.16
C LEU A 9 1.81 -8.31 3.14
N CYS A 10 3.11 -8.09 3.02
CA CYS A 10 4.11 -9.16 3.03
C CYS A 10 4.02 -9.97 4.32
N GLN A 11 3.99 -9.30 5.48
CA GLN A 11 3.87 -9.96 6.77
C GLN A 11 2.60 -10.81 6.85
N ALA A 12 1.44 -10.25 6.51
CA ALA A 12 0.16 -10.96 6.54
C ALA A 12 0.17 -12.19 5.62
N CYS A 13 0.74 -12.07 4.42
CA CYS A 13 0.92 -13.19 3.51
C CYS A 13 1.82 -14.28 4.10
N GLN A 14 2.99 -13.91 4.65
CA GLN A 14 3.91 -14.88 5.25
C GLN A 14 3.29 -15.61 6.45
N GLU A 15 2.47 -14.90 7.25
CA GLU A 15 1.71 -15.50 8.34
C GLU A 15 0.55 -16.38 7.88
N LEU A 16 0.03 -16.16 6.66
CA LEU A 16 -1.06 -16.95 6.07
C LEU A 16 -0.57 -18.28 5.51
N TRP A 17 0.58 -18.30 4.82
CA TRP A 17 1.09 -19.51 4.13
C TRP A 17 1.13 -20.78 4.98
N PRO A 18 1.66 -20.80 6.22
CA PRO A 18 1.69 -22.02 7.03
C PRO A 18 0.29 -22.46 7.50
N LYS A 19 -0.73 -21.62 7.37
CA LYS A 19 -2.12 -21.91 7.76
C LYS A 19 -2.95 -22.47 6.60
N LEU A 20 -2.43 -22.45 5.37
CA LEU A 20 -3.16 -22.95 4.21
C LEU A 20 -3.15 -24.49 4.19
N PRO A 21 -4.28 -25.13 3.85
CA PRO A 21 -4.33 -26.58 3.62
C PRO A 21 -3.74 -27.00 2.26
N ILE A 22 -3.26 -26.04 1.47
CA ILE A 22 -2.70 -26.21 0.13
C ILE A 22 -1.35 -25.49 0.01
N PRO A 23 -0.43 -25.95 -0.85
CA PRO A 23 0.80 -25.22 -1.14
C PRO A 23 0.47 -23.88 -1.81
N LYS A 24 1.17 -22.79 -1.44
CA LYS A 24 0.96 -21.46 -2.02
C LYS A 24 1.20 -21.43 -3.55
N GLU A 25 2.01 -22.36 -4.04
CA GLU A 25 2.32 -22.57 -5.46
C GLU A 25 1.08 -22.99 -6.28
N SER A 26 0.01 -23.46 -5.62
CA SER A 26 -1.27 -23.78 -6.27
C SER A 26 -2.17 -22.56 -6.53
N ILE A 27 -1.80 -21.37 -6.02
CA ILE A 27 -2.56 -20.14 -6.23
C ILE A 27 -2.31 -19.64 -7.66
N VAL A 28 -3.34 -19.72 -8.50
CA VAL A 28 -3.26 -19.33 -9.93
C VAL A 28 -3.53 -17.85 -10.19
N ALA A 29 -4.12 -17.15 -9.22
CA ALA A 29 -4.51 -15.75 -9.37
C ALA A 29 -4.47 -15.01 -8.04
N VAL A 30 -4.15 -13.72 -8.11
CA VAL A 30 -4.16 -12.79 -6.98
C VAL A 30 -4.89 -11.53 -7.42
N SER A 31 -5.72 -10.99 -6.52
CA SER A 31 -6.31 -9.67 -6.68
C SER A 31 -5.90 -8.80 -5.50
N VAL A 32 -5.70 -7.51 -5.76
CA VAL A 32 -5.34 -6.53 -4.73
C VAL A 32 -6.50 -5.56 -4.59
N THR A 33 -6.98 -5.39 -3.37
CA THR A 33 -7.93 -4.33 -3.01
C THR A 33 -7.25 -3.37 -2.06
N THR A 34 -7.56 -2.09 -2.18
CA THR A 34 -6.96 -1.03 -1.37
C THR A 34 -8.04 -0.12 -0.81
N GLN A 35 -7.70 0.58 0.28
CA GLN A 35 -8.45 1.77 0.64
C GLN A 35 -8.32 2.78 -0.50
N ARG A 36 -9.45 3.24 -1.04
CA ARG A 36 -9.49 4.20 -2.15
C ARG A 36 -9.09 5.60 -1.67
N ALA A 37 -8.74 6.48 -2.60
CA ALA A 37 -8.43 7.88 -2.35
C ALA A 37 -7.24 8.17 -1.42
N THR A 38 -6.38 7.18 -1.15
CA THR A 38 -5.07 7.41 -0.53
C THR A 38 -4.06 7.83 -1.61
N VAL A 39 -3.39 8.97 -1.42
CA VAL A 39 -2.38 9.49 -2.36
C VAL A 39 -0.98 9.17 -1.85
N VAL A 40 -0.15 8.56 -2.70
CA VAL A 40 1.27 8.33 -2.44
C VAL A 40 2.10 9.13 -3.46
N PRO A 41 2.70 10.28 -3.06
CA PRO A 41 3.51 11.07 -3.99
C PRO A 41 4.84 10.39 -4.29
N MET A 42 5.10 10.12 -5.57
CA MET A 42 6.29 9.39 -6.03
C MET A 42 7.30 10.29 -6.74
N GLY A 43 8.58 10.02 -6.55
CA GLY A 43 9.70 10.62 -7.26
C GLY A 43 9.97 9.91 -8.60
N LYS A 44 10.87 10.50 -9.40
CA LYS A 44 11.29 9.90 -10.69
C LYS A 44 12.05 8.57 -10.52
N ASP A 45 12.58 8.34 -9.34
CA ASP A 45 13.27 7.13 -8.89
C ASP A 45 12.31 6.06 -8.35
N ASN A 46 11.00 6.28 -8.48
CA ASN A 46 9.95 5.45 -7.89
C ASN A 46 10.05 5.32 -6.37
N GLN A 47 10.62 6.31 -5.68
CA GLN A 47 10.62 6.39 -4.23
C GLN A 47 9.50 7.33 -3.73
N PRO A 48 8.85 7.02 -2.59
CA PRO A 48 7.92 7.94 -1.97
C PRO A 48 8.60 9.25 -1.55
N LEU A 49 8.10 10.39 -2.01
CA LEU A 49 8.65 11.72 -1.66
C LEU A 49 8.26 12.18 -0.26
N ARG A 50 7.16 11.64 0.28
CA ARG A 50 6.56 12.02 1.56
C ARG A 50 5.56 10.95 2.02
N PRO A 51 5.11 11.00 3.30
CA PRO A 51 4.09 10.08 3.78
C PRO A 51 2.81 10.12 2.93
N ALA A 52 2.13 8.97 2.85
CA ALA A 52 0.84 8.85 2.18
C ALA A 52 -0.21 9.78 2.83
N ILE A 53 -1.05 10.36 1.99
CA ILE A 53 -2.20 11.19 2.39
C ILE A 53 -3.42 10.26 2.34
N SER A 54 -3.91 9.85 3.51
CA SER A 54 -5.04 8.91 3.62
C SER A 54 -6.34 9.56 3.14
N TRP A 55 -7.32 8.74 2.77
CA TRP A 55 -8.67 9.20 2.43
C TRP A 55 -9.39 9.97 3.56
N LEU A 56 -8.94 9.78 4.80
CA LEU A 56 -9.42 10.51 5.98
C LEU A 56 -8.69 11.84 6.22
N ASP A 57 -7.68 12.17 5.42
CA ASP A 57 -6.93 13.42 5.57
C ASP A 57 -7.81 14.62 5.22
N GLN A 58 -7.89 15.59 6.13
CA GLN A 58 -8.70 16.81 5.97
C GLN A 58 -7.83 18.07 5.83
N ARG A 59 -6.51 17.94 5.72
CA ARG A 59 -5.63 19.08 5.57
C ARG A 59 -5.90 19.76 4.23
N GLN A 60 -6.03 21.08 4.27
CA GLN A 60 -6.30 21.93 3.12
C GLN A 60 -5.27 23.05 3.06
N VAL A 61 -5.04 23.57 1.85
CA VAL A 61 -4.20 24.74 1.62
C VAL A 61 -4.93 25.69 0.67
N GLU A 62 -4.92 26.97 0.98
CA GLU A 62 -5.44 28.03 0.11
C GLU A 62 -4.38 28.54 -0.88
N THR A 63 -3.14 28.06 -0.75
CA THR A 63 -2.02 28.45 -1.60
C THR A 63 -2.00 27.63 -2.88
N LYS A 64 -1.67 28.29 -4.00
CA LYS A 64 -1.40 27.59 -5.26
C LYS A 64 -0.04 26.88 -5.19
N PRO A 65 0.12 25.72 -5.85
CA PRO A 65 1.45 25.17 -6.13
C PRO A 65 2.29 26.24 -6.82
N LYS A 66 3.54 26.39 -6.39
CA LYS A 66 4.53 27.23 -7.08
C LYS A 66 5.04 26.55 -8.33
#